data_AF-A0A6M0BZF3-F1
#
_entry.id   AF-A0A6M0BZF3-F1
#
_cell.length_a   1.000
_cell.length_b   1.000
_cell.length_c   1.000
_cell.angle_alpha   90.00
_cell.angle_beta   90.00
_cell.angle_gamma   90.00
#
_symmetry.space_group_name_H-M   'P 1'
#
loop_
_entity.id
_entity.type
_entity.pdbx_description
1 polymer ?
#
loop_
_entity_poly.entity_id
_entity_poly.type
_entity_poly.pdbx_seq_one_letter_code
_entity_poly.pdbx_strand_id
1 'polypeptide(L)' 'MMCAQGTQAQKKWTDREISSGLNVHTNTVGRIRQRFLEEGIGLSLNRRTPLSPPNPH' A
#
# COMPACT_ATOMS: atom_id res chain seq x y z
N MET A 1 15.88 -27.51 10.20
CA MET A 1 15.98 -27.10 8.79
C MET A 1 14.62 -26.53 8.38
N MET A 2 14.53 -25.21 8.16
CA MET A 2 13.45 -24.44 7.47
C MET A 2 13.87 -22.95 7.54
N CYS A 3 14.45 -22.34 6.50
CA CYS A 3 13.79 -21.70 5.33
C CYS A 3 12.89 -20.54 5.76
N ALA A 4 13.05 -19.26 5.40
CA ALA A 4 13.99 -18.57 4.53
C ALA A 4 14.18 -17.15 5.09
N GLN A 5 15.43 -16.69 5.22
CA GLN A 5 15.71 -15.27 5.46
C GLN A 5 15.28 -14.53 4.19
N GLY A 6 14.08 -13.94 4.22
CA GLY A 6 13.59 -13.11 3.14
C GLY A 6 14.66 -12.07 2.83
N THR A 7 15.23 -12.16 1.64
CA THR A 7 16.21 -11.19 1.16
C THR A 7 15.56 -9.83 1.26
N GLN A 8 16.01 -9.04 2.24
CA GLN A 8 15.70 -7.63 2.38
C GLN A 8 15.77 -7.03 0.97
N ALA A 9 14.69 -6.41 0.50
CA ALA A 9 14.67 -5.75 -0.80
C ALA A 9 15.93 -4.89 -0.90
N GLN A 10 16.87 -5.30 -1.77
CA GLN A 10 18.23 -4.74 -1.79
C GLN A 10 18.21 -3.24 -2.12
N LYS A 11 17.10 -2.79 -2.72
CA LYS A 11 16.79 -1.40 -3.02
C LYS A 11 15.66 -0.92 -2.12
N LYS A 12 15.89 0.15 -1.36
CA LYS A 12 14.83 0.94 -0.72
C LYS A 12 14.21 1.85 -1.78
N TRP A 13 12.94 1.65 -2.09
CA TRP A 13 12.22 2.49 -3.04
C TRP A 13 11.64 3.72 -2.33
N THR A 14 11.85 4.89 -2.94
CA THR A 14 11.19 6.14 -2.55
C THR A 14 9.74 6.17 -3.02
N ASP A 15 8.89 6.97 -2.38
CA ASP A 15 7.48 7.10 -2.80
C ASP A 15 7.34 7.60 -4.24
N ARG A 16 8.31 8.37 -4.73
CA ARG A 16 8.38 8.84 -6.12
C ARG A 16 8.69 7.71 -7.11
N GLU A 17 9.62 6.83 -6.76
CA GLU A 17 9.93 5.64 -7.58
C GLU A 17 8.75 4.68 -7.62
N ILE A 18 8.07 4.46 -6.49
CA ILE A 18 6.87 3.61 -6.42
C ILE A 18 5.74 4.23 -7.24
N SER A 19 5.50 5.54 -7.07
CA SER A 19 4.50 6.31 -7.84
C SER A 19 4.72 6.17 -9.33
N SER A 20 5.96 6.34 -9.80
CA SER A 20 6.32 6.19 -11.21
C SER A 20 6.14 4.75 -11.70
N GLY A 21 6.66 3.77 -10.95
CA GLY A 21 6.62 2.36 -11.34
C GLY A 21 5.22 1.75 -11.37
N LEU A 22 4.28 2.28 -10.57
CA LEU A 22 2.90 1.82 -10.51
C LEU A 22 1.91 2.76 -11.23
N ASN A 23 2.38 3.88 -11.79
CA ASN A 23 1.56 4.93 -12.37
C ASN A 23 0.41 5.40 -11.44
N VAL A 24 0.74 5.62 -10.17
CA VAL A 24 -0.19 6.13 -9.15
C VAL A 24 0.32 7.43 -8.58
N HIS A 25 -0.57 8.24 -8.00
CA HIS A 25 -0.17 9.45 -7.31
C HIS A 25 0.67 9.13 -6.07
N THR A 26 1.70 9.94 -5.76
CA THR A 26 2.54 9.78 -4.56
C THR A 26 1.72 9.75 -3.27
N ASN A 27 0.62 10.51 -3.22
CA ASN A 27 -0.33 10.49 -2.10
C ASN A 27 -0.97 9.11 -1.87
N THR A 28 -1.23 8.34 -2.94
CA THR A 28 -1.72 6.96 -2.84
C THR A 28 -0.69 6.07 -2.15
N VAL A 29 0.59 6.22 -2.51
CA VAL A 29 1.69 5.48 -1.87
C VAL A 29 1.78 5.81 -0.38
N GLY A 30 1.73 7.10 -0.02
CA GLY A 30 1.75 7.55 1.37
C GLY A 30 0.58 6.97 2.20
N ARG A 31 -0.63 6.98 1.63
CA ARG A 31 -1.82 6.40 2.27
C ARG A 31 -1.71 4.90 2.50
N ILE A 32 -1.20 4.15 1.52
CA ILE A 32 -0.98 2.70 1.66
C ILE A 32 0.09 2.44 2.73
N ARG A 33 1.19 3.20 2.73
CA ARG A 33 2.27 3.07 3.72
C ARG A 33 1.76 3.34 5.14
N GLN A 34 0.98 4.40 5.32
CA GLN A 34 0.34 4.71 6.60
C GLN A 34 -0.56 3.57 7.07
N ARG A 35 -1.48 3.10 6.21
CA ARG A 35 -2.38 1.98 6.54
C ARG A 35 -1.61 0.69 6.83
N PHE A 36 -0.51 0.44 6.14
CA PHE A 36 0.29 -0.75 6.39
C PHE A 36 0.88 -0.72 7.82
N LEU A 37 1.33 0.44 8.28
CA LEU A 37 1.83 0.60 9.65
C LEU A 37 0.73 0.50 10.71
N GLU A 38 -0.46 1.06 10.42
CA GLU A 38 -1.57 1.12 11.37
C GLU A 38 -2.39 -0.19 11.42
N GLU A 39 -2.59 -0.84 10.26
CA GLU A 39 -3.59 -1.90 10.06
C GLU A 39 -2.99 -3.18 9.44
N GLY A 40 -1.71 -3.17 9.06
CA GLY A 40 -1.02 -4.32 8.46
C GLY A 40 -1.26 -4.51 6.95
N ILE A 41 -0.70 -5.60 6.39
CA ILE A 41 -0.74 -5.90 4.94
C ILE A 41 -2.16 -6.06 4.41
N GLY A 42 -2.98 -6.86 5.09
CA GLY A 42 -4.31 -7.19 4.57
C GLY A 42 -5.17 -5.94 4.37
N LEU A 43 -5.25 -5.08 5.38
CA LEU A 43 -6.11 -3.90 5.35
C LEU A 43 -5.54 -2.75 4.50
N SER A 44 -4.22 -2.67 4.35
CA SER A 44 -3.58 -1.64 3.51
C SER A 44 -3.75 -1.86 2.01
N LEU A 45 -3.84 -3.12 1.57
CA LEU A 45 -4.02 -3.48 0.15
C LEU A 45 -5.47 -3.56 -0.28
N ASN A 46 -6.40 -3.81 0.64
CA ASN A 46 -7.81 -3.96 0.31
C ASN A 46 -8.52 -2.60 0.21
N ARG A 47 -9.42 -2.46 -0.77
CA ARG A 47 -10.28 -1.29 -0.90
C ARG A 47 -11.32 -1.31 0.22
N ARG A 48 -11.47 -0.19 0.95
CA ARG A 48 -12.60 -0.02 1.88
C ARG A 48 -13.90 0.04 1.08
N THR A 49 -14.82 -0.88 1.37
CA THR A 49 -16.18 -0.83 0.86
C THR A 49 -16.89 0.37 1.51
N PRO A 50 -17.48 1.28 0.72
CA PRO A 50 -18.34 2.32 1.26
C PRO A 50 -19.48 1.68 2.05
N LEU A 51 -19.72 2.17 3.27
CA LEU A 51 -20.80 1.68 4.14
C LEU A 51 -22.19 2.12 3.66
N SER A 52 -22.26 3.12 2.79
CA SER A 52 -23.50 3.64 2.24
C SER A 52 -23.34 3.89 0.74
N PRO A 53 -24.43 3.75 -0.04
CA PRO A 53 -24.41 4.09 -1.45
C PRO A 53 -24.05 5.58 -1.63
N PRO A 54 -23.46 5.96 -2.78
CA PRO A 54 -23.25 7.36 -3.09
C PRO A 54 -24.58 8.11 -3.01
N ASN A 55 -24.56 9.29 -2.39
CA ASN A 55 -25.75 10.12 -2.22
C ASN A 55 -26.38 10.38 -3.61
N PRO A 56 -27.66 10.04 -3.85
CA PRO A 56 -28.29 10.32 -5.13
C PRO A 56 -28.40 11.84 -5.31
N HIS A 57 -27.78 12.35 -6.37
CA HIS A 57 -27.92 13.74 -6.83
C HIS A 57 -29.18 13.91 -7.65
#